data_AF-A0A1I1U4B5-F1
#
_entry.id   AF-A0A1I1U4B5-F1
#
_cell.length_a   1.000
_cell.length_b   1.000
_cell.length_c   1.000
_cell.angle_alpha   90.00
_cell.angle_beta   90.00
_cell.angle_gamma   90.00
#
_symmetry.space_group_name_H-M   'P 1'
#
loop_
_entity.id
_entity.type
_entity.pdbx_description
1 polymer ?
#
loop_
_entity_poly.entity_id
_entity_poly.type
_entity_poly.pdbx_seq_one_letter_code
_entity_poly.pdbx_strand_id
1 'polypeptide(L)'
;MVLLAASIGVVAGCLVELDPPADCGDGFIDVLAHEDCEPALVDSYADRCAELGRVASPAACDPKTCRFAPNGCSACGNGVLDVGEECDPKDMTGPTCPGEGVATCRDNCTVDRSACSACGNGVVDVDEECDFAADLDDIAVPIACTELTSPAGITRRYGSGDSTRCTSKCEWDRSECSYCQNDKLEDEEIVDNLFVDFEQTIMPPPEVCDNQQADKDALVAHCQEACGSNYRVECKFQCAADCQAFQTAAFPIDELECCTAQGELCPYDQQDKLLDDRKPCCFQLANPGEEKFCEPLHFGDQLFLVCR
;
A
#
# COMPACT_ATOMS: atom_id res chain seq x y z
N MET A 1 58.73 -96.82 -19.07
CA MET A 1 59.66 -96.36 -18.01
C MET A 1 59.20 -94.96 -17.62
N VAL A 2 58.82 -94.79 -16.35
CA VAL A 2 58.20 -93.58 -15.79
C VAL A 2 59.20 -92.43 -15.75
N LEU A 3 58.78 -91.22 -16.14
CA LEU A 3 59.46 -89.98 -15.79
C LEU A 3 58.38 -88.95 -15.41
N LEU A 4 58.30 -88.67 -14.10
CA LEU A 4 57.43 -87.67 -13.51
C LEU A 4 57.86 -86.27 -13.98
N ALA A 5 56.92 -85.51 -14.54
CA ALA A 5 57.06 -84.06 -14.69
C ALA A 5 56.37 -83.40 -13.48
N ALA A 6 57.15 -82.74 -12.62
CA ALA A 6 56.66 -81.93 -11.53
C ALA A 6 56.25 -80.54 -12.07
N SER A 7 54.97 -80.24 -12.02
CA SER A 7 54.40 -78.92 -12.33
C SER A 7 54.59 -77.98 -11.13
N ILE A 8 55.42 -76.94 -11.31
CA ILE A 8 55.57 -75.84 -10.34
C ILE A 8 54.39 -74.89 -10.57
N GLY A 9 53.45 -74.86 -9.62
CA GLY A 9 52.39 -73.84 -9.57
C GLY A 9 52.98 -72.52 -9.10
N VAL A 10 52.98 -71.51 -9.98
CA VAL A 10 53.23 -70.12 -9.58
C VAL A 10 51.95 -69.60 -8.95
N VAL A 11 51.92 -69.48 -7.64
CA VAL A 11 50.88 -68.75 -6.93
C VAL A 11 51.17 -67.27 -7.19
N ALA A 12 50.44 -66.65 -8.11
CA ALA A 12 50.40 -65.21 -8.23
C ALA A 12 49.67 -64.66 -7.00
N GLY A 13 50.43 -64.37 -5.94
CA GLY A 13 49.93 -63.54 -4.85
C GLY A 13 49.67 -62.14 -5.42
N CYS A 14 48.45 -61.62 -5.26
CA CYS A 14 48.23 -60.19 -5.39
C CYS A 14 49.15 -59.50 -4.39
N LEU A 15 50.13 -58.75 -4.89
CA LEU A 15 50.79 -57.73 -4.08
C LEU A 15 49.72 -56.68 -3.81
N VAL A 16 49.15 -56.73 -2.61
CA VAL A 16 48.37 -55.60 -2.08
C VAL A 16 49.38 -54.48 -1.91
N GLU A 17 49.29 -53.46 -2.76
CA GLU A 17 50.01 -52.21 -2.57
C GLU A 17 49.53 -51.64 -1.24
N LEU A 18 50.40 -51.64 -0.23
CA LEU A 18 50.08 -51.24 1.14
C LEU A 18 50.02 -49.70 1.30
N ASP A 19 50.20 -48.96 0.21
CA ASP A 19 50.23 -47.50 0.17
C ASP A 19 49.42 -47.02 -1.06
N PRO A 20 48.08 -47.15 -1.02
CA PRO A 20 47.22 -46.62 -2.07
C PRO A 20 47.40 -45.09 -2.15
N PRO A 21 47.41 -44.50 -3.36
CA PRO A 21 47.45 -43.04 -3.48
C PRO A 21 46.24 -42.44 -2.74
N ALA A 22 46.44 -41.36 -1.98
CA ALA A 22 45.36 -40.64 -1.30
C ALA A 22 44.29 -40.24 -2.33
N ASP A 23 43.11 -40.86 -2.23
CA ASP A 23 41.97 -40.59 -3.10
C ASP A 23 41.03 -39.63 -2.38
N CYS A 24 41.51 -38.39 -2.24
CA CYS A 24 40.81 -37.38 -1.48
C CYS A 24 39.42 -37.07 -2.07
N GLY A 25 38.38 -37.15 -1.26
CA GLY A 25 36.99 -36.94 -1.72
C GLY A 25 36.23 -38.24 -2.03
N ASP A 26 36.77 -39.41 -1.67
CA ASP A 26 36.12 -40.71 -1.89
C ASP A 26 35.05 -41.04 -0.83
N GLY A 27 34.94 -40.21 0.21
CA GLY A 27 34.00 -40.34 1.32
C GLY A 27 34.53 -41.16 2.51
N PHE A 28 35.81 -41.53 2.51
CA PHE A 28 36.50 -42.20 3.61
C PHE A 28 37.72 -41.39 4.06
N ILE A 29 38.23 -41.67 5.27
CA ILE A 29 39.48 -41.09 5.74
C ILE A 29 40.56 -42.18 5.68
N ASP A 30 41.46 -42.07 4.73
CA ASP A 30 42.56 -42.99 4.54
C ASP A 30 43.77 -42.61 5.40
N VAL A 31 43.74 -43.04 6.66
CA VAL A 31 44.82 -42.76 7.63
C VAL A 31 46.18 -43.31 7.15
N LEU A 32 46.19 -44.44 6.41
CA LEU A 32 47.41 -45.01 5.85
C LEU A 32 47.96 -44.16 4.68
N ALA A 33 47.09 -43.49 3.93
CA ALA A 33 47.46 -42.53 2.89
C ALA A 33 47.73 -41.10 3.45
N HIS A 34 47.79 -40.98 4.79
CA HIS A 34 48.06 -39.74 5.54
C HIS A 34 46.99 -38.65 5.35
N GLU A 35 45.73 -39.01 5.21
CA GLU A 35 44.64 -38.03 5.19
C GLU A 35 44.32 -37.51 6.60
N ASP A 36 44.12 -36.20 6.71
CA ASP A 36 43.78 -35.51 7.97
C ASP A 36 42.28 -35.20 8.09
N CYS A 37 41.55 -35.28 6.97
CA CYS A 37 40.13 -34.97 6.83
C CYS A 37 39.61 -35.50 5.49
N GLU A 38 38.29 -35.59 5.35
CA GLU A 38 37.61 -35.99 4.11
C GLU A 38 36.57 -34.91 3.74
N PRO A 39 36.68 -34.23 2.57
CA PRO A 39 35.79 -33.12 2.19
C PRO A 39 34.30 -33.46 2.21
N ALA A 40 33.93 -34.68 1.82
CA ALA A 40 32.55 -35.16 1.83
C ALA A 40 32.03 -35.51 3.23
N LEU A 41 32.91 -35.57 4.24
CA LEU A 41 32.59 -35.91 5.62
C LEU A 41 32.92 -34.74 6.56
N VAL A 42 31.98 -33.82 6.72
CA VAL A 42 32.14 -32.60 7.56
C VAL A 42 32.61 -32.89 8.99
N ASP A 43 32.11 -33.99 9.58
CA ASP A 43 32.47 -34.42 10.94
C ASP A 43 33.97 -34.72 11.09
N SER A 44 34.69 -35.00 10.00
CA SER A 44 36.13 -35.28 10.03
C SER A 44 36.99 -34.05 10.38
N TYR A 45 36.45 -32.84 10.24
CA TYR A 45 37.15 -31.59 10.56
C TYR A 45 36.32 -30.59 11.39
N ALA A 46 35.07 -30.91 11.72
CA ALA A 46 34.20 -30.02 12.48
C ALA A 46 34.72 -29.67 13.88
N ASP A 47 35.13 -30.69 14.65
CA ASP A 47 35.66 -30.48 16.01
C ASP A 47 36.94 -29.63 16.00
N ARG A 48 37.78 -29.81 14.99
CA ARG A 48 39.03 -29.05 14.82
C ARG A 48 38.77 -27.58 14.49
N CYS A 49 37.71 -27.28 13.76
CA CYS A 49 37.27 -25.89 13.58
C CYS A 49 36.66 -25.33 14.86
N ALA A 50 35.87 -26.13 15.59
CA ALA A 50 35.26 -25.71 16.86
C ALA A 50 36.32 -25.36 17.92
N GLU A 51 37.44 -26.09 17.97
CA GLU A 51 38.60 -25.76 18.82
C GLU A 51 39.22 -24.40 18.52
N LEU A 52 39.07 -23.90 17.28
CA LEU A 52 39.50 -22.57 16.84
C LEU A 52 38.43 -21.49 17.05
N GLY A 53 37.28 -21.83 17.64
CA GLY A 53 36.13 -20.93 17.78
C GLY A 53 35.44 -20.64 16.43
N ARG A 54 35.57 -21.54 15.46
CA ARG A 54 35.05 -21.39 14.09
C ARG A 54 34.17 -22.58 13.74
N VAL A 55 33.42 -22.49 12.65
CA VAL A 55 32.64 -23.62 12.13
C VAL A 55 33.30 -24.28 10.93
N ALA A 56 32.97 -25.55 10.74
CA ALA A 56 33.39 -26.33 9.58
C ALA A 56 32.89 -25.65 8.30
N SER A 57 33.78 -25.51 7.32
CA SER A 57 33.42 -25.11 5.97
C SER A 57 34.14 -26.02 4.97
N PRO A 58 33.68 -26.14 3.72
CA PRO A 58 34.35 -26.95 2.71
C PRO A 58 35.81 -26.55 2.47
N ALA A 59 36.21 -25.31 2.80
CA ALA A 59 37.59 -24.87 2.68
C ALA A 59 38.50 -25.39 3.80
N ALA A 60 37.94 -25.91 4.91
CA ALA A 60 38.70 -26.43 6.05
C ALA A 60 39.37 -27.78 5.76
N CYS A 61 38.96 -28.47 4.69
CA CYS A 61 39.64 -29.66 4.19
C CYS A 61 40.04 -29.42 2.73
N ASP A 62 41.34 -29.45 2.44
CA ASP A 62 41.83 -29.26 1.09
C ASP A 62 41.36 -30.42 0.19
N PRO A 63 40.59 -30.17 -0.90
CA PRO A 63 39.94 -31.21 -1.68
C PRO A 63 40.89 -32.01 -2.58
N LYS A 64 42.18 -31.69 -2.57
CA LYS A 64 43.20 -32.40 -3.37
C LYS A 64 44.19 -33.17 -2.51
N THR A 65 44.41 -32.70 -1.29
CA THR A 65 45.45 -33.23 -0.40
C THR A 65 44.88 -33.83 0.88
N CYS A 66 43.58 -33.66 1.13
CA CYS A 66 42.89 -34.11 2.34
C CYS A 66 43.62 -33.65 3.62
N ARG A 67 44.22 -32.46 3.53
CA ARG A 67 44.89 -31.77 4.62
C ARG A 67 43.92 -30.76 5.23
N PHE A 68 43.86 -30.76 6.55
CA PHE A 68 43.12 -29.75 7.27
C PHE A 68 43.78 -28.38 7.11
N ALA A 69 42.98 -27.40 6.73
CA ALA A 69 43.36 -26.01 6.59
C ALA A 69 42.67 -25.18 7.68
N PRO A 70 43.38 -24.79 8.76
CA PRO A 70 42.80 -23.99 9.86
C PRO A 70 42.16 -22.67 9.37
N ASN A 71 42.77 -22.05 8.36
CA ASN A 71 42.28 -20.82 7.74
C ASN A 71 41.03 -21.03 6.86
N GLY A 72 40.70 -22.28 6.54
CA GLY A 72 39.50 -22.65 5.82
C GLY A 72 38.29 -22.88 6.72
N CYS A 73 38.45 -22.89 8.05
CA CYS A 73 37.32 -22.82 8.96
C CYS A 73 36.64 -21.45 8.83
N SER A 74 35.31 -21.45 8.76
CA SER A 74 34.50 -20.23 8.62
C SER A 74 34.26 -19.60 9.98
N ALA A 75 34.37 -18.29 10.08
CA ALA A 75 33.86 -17.55 11.24
C ALA A 75 32.32 -17.59 11.25
N CYS A 76 31.71 -17.58 10.05
CA CYS A 76 30.27 -17.43 9.90
C CYS A 76 29.45 -18.58 10.49
N GLY A 77 28.55 -18.27 11.41
CA GLY A 77 27.68 -19.24 12.07
C GLY A 77 28.31 -19.85 13.33
N ASN A 78 29.33 -19.22 13.90
CA ASN A 78 29.91 -19.59 15.19
C ASN A 78 29.12 -18.97 16.38
N GLY A 79 28.14 -18.11 16.10
CA GLY A 79 27.32 -17.45 17.10
C GLY A 79 27.96 -16.20 17.71
N VAL A 80 29.01 -15.67 17.07
CA VAL A 80 29.72 -14.45 17.47
C VAL A 80 29.90 -13.59 16.22
N LEU A 81 29.57 -12.30 16.31
CA LEU A 81 29.83 -11.37 15.21
C LEU A 81 31.33 -11.03 15.12
N ASP A 82 32.05 -11.66 14.19
CA ASP A 82 33.49 -11.48 14.00
C ASP A 82 33.85 -10.26 13.12
N VAL A 83 35.11 -9.80 13.21
CA VAL A 83 35.59 -8.68 12.37
C VAL A 83 35.56 -9.07 10.89
N GLY A 84 34.76 -8.34 10.11
CA GLY A 84 34.57 -8.57 8.68
C GLY A 84 33.27 -9.29 8.32
N GLU A 85 32.50 -9.72 9.32
CA GLU A 85 31.13 -10.22 9.13
C GLU A 85 30.13 -9.08 9.28
N GLU A 86 29.06 -9.12 8.48
CA GLU A 86 27.94 -8.17 8.62
C GLU A 86 26.88 -8.67 9.61
N CYS A 87 26.80 -9.98 9.82
CA CYS A 87 25.91 -10.68 10.74
C CYS A 87 26.45 -12.09 11.00
N ASP A 88 25.93 -12.80 12.02
CA ASP A 88 26.13 -14.24 12.20
C ASP A 88 24.76 -14.94 12.35
N PRO A 89 24.48 -16.04 11.62
CA PRO A 89 23.16 -16.69 11.62
C PRO A 89 22.78 -17.39 12.95
N LYS A 90 23.73 -17.63 13.84
CA LYS A 90 23.50 -18.20 15.19
C LYS A 90 23.60 -17.16 16.30
N ASP A 91 24.01 -15.93 15.98
CA ASP A 91 23.99 -14.83 16.92
C ASP A 91 22.55 -14.38 17.22
N MET A 92 22.25 -14.16 18.50
CA MET A 92 20.92 -13.76 18.95
C MET A 92 20.67 -12.26 18.77
N THR A 93 21.70 -11.43 18.55
CA THR A 93 21.47 -10.01 18.25
C THR A 93 20.99 -9.78 16.83
N GLY A 94 21.49 -10.55 15.86
CA GLY A 94 20.98 -10.59 14.48
C GLY A 94 21.06 -9.25 13.72
N PRO A 95 20.90 -9.25 12.39
CA PRO A 95 20.85 -8.02 11.63
C PRO A 95 19.49 -7.31 11.78
N THR A 96 19.50 -5.98 11.75
CA THR A 96 18.28 -5.15 11.74
C THR A 96 17.98 -4.59 10.36
N CYS A 97 16.70 -4.38 10.07
CA CYS A 97 16.26 -3.57 8.93
C CYS A 97 16.40 -2.07 9.27
N PRO A 98 16.62 -1.21 8.25
CA PRO A 98 16.53 0.24 8.42
C PRO A 98 15.12 0.71 8.80
N GLY A 99 14.09 0.11 8.19
CA GLY A 99 12.67 0.31 8.51
C GLY A 99 11.98 -1.01 8.90
N GLU A 100 10.73 -1.20 8.48
CA GLU A 100 9.95 -2.41 8.73
C GLU A 100 10.58 -3.68 8.12
N GLY A 101 10.22 -4.84 8.68
CA GLY A 101 10.59 -6.15 8.15
C GLY A 101 11.66 -6.89 8.96
N VAL A 102 12.19 -7.96 8.37
CA VAL A 102 13.17 -8.85 9.03
C VAL A 102 14.37 -9.05 8.11
N ALA A 103 15.52 -8.54 8.54
CA ALA A 103 16.79 -8.84 7.89
C ALA A 103 17.22 -10.26 8.27
N THR A 104 17.81 -11.00 7.33
CA THR A 104 18.33 -12.35 7.61
C THR A 104 19.82 -12.41 7.32
N CYS A 105 20.50 -13.32 8.02
CA CYS A 105 21.91 -13.56 7.76
C CYS A 105 22.08 -14.72 6.78
N ARG A 106 22.86 -14.51 5.72
CA ARG A 106 23.20 -15.56 4.75
C ARG A 106 24.35 -16.42 5.26
N ASP A 107 24.53 -17.60 4.68
CA ASP A 107 25.61 -18.55 5.03
C ASP A 107 27.04 -18.00 4.78
N ASN A 108 27.15 -16.89 4.05
CA ASN A 108 28.40 -16.17 3.81
C ASN A 108 28.57 -14.94 4.73
N CYS A 109 27.74 -14.78 5.76
CA CYS A 109 27.75 -13.67 6.72
C CYS A 109 27.58 -12.28 6.09
N THR A 110 26.83 -12.24 4.98
CA THR A 110 26.26 -10.99 4.45
C THR A 110 24.81 -10.87 4.88
N VAL A 111 24.36 -9.64 5.09
CA VAL A 111 22.96 -9.38 5.46
C VAL A 111 22.10 -9.41 4.21
N ASP A 112 21.05 -10.21 4.24
CA ASP A 112 19.94 -10.14 3.29
C ASP A 112 18.86 -9.19 3.81
N ARG A 113 18.74 -8.04 3.14
CA ARG A 113 17.70 -7.03 3.42
C ARG A 113 16.55 -7.07 2.41
N SER A 114 16.42 -8.12 1.59
CA SER A 114 15.35 -8.20 0.58
C SER A 114 13.94 -8.20 1.16
N ALA A 115 13.79 -8.58 2.43
CA ALA A 115 12.54 -8.50 3.18
C ALA A 115 12.42 -7.25 4.07
N CYS A 116 13.37 -6.31 3.97
CA CYS A 116 13.28 -5.01 4.63
C CYS A 116 12.50 -4.04 3.74
N SER A 117 11.62 -3.26 4.36
CA SER A 117 11.07 -2.04 3.78
C SER A 117 11.99 -0.86 4.08
N ALA A 118 12.04 0.10 3.16
CA ALA A 118 12.58 1.43 3.47
C ALA A 118 11.63 2.16 4.44
N CYS A 119 10.34 1.85 4.37
CA CYS A 119 9.31 2.53 5.15
C CYS A 119 9.48 2.36 6.65
N GLY A 120 9.39 3.47 7.37
CA GLY A 120 9.56 3.54 8.82
C GLY A 120 11.02 3.64 9.25
N ASN A 121 11.91 4.11 8.37
CA ASN A 121 13.33 4.27 8.67
C ASN A 121 13.65 5.66 9.26
N GLY A 122 12.64 6.54 9.36
CA GLY A 122 12.77 7.88 9.91
C GLY A 122 13.20 8.94 8.90
N VAL A 123 13.24 8.63 7.61
CA VAL A 123 13.42 9.57 6.50
C VAL A 123 12.45 9.24 5.36
N VAL A 124 11.91 10.26 4.68
CA VAL A 124 11.07 10.03 3.49
C VAL A 124 11.98 9.77 2.28
N ASP A 125 11.95 8.54 1.77
CA ASP A 125 12.73 8.13 0.58
C ASP A 125 12.06 8.52 -0.76
N VAL A 126 12.79 8.39 -1.87
CA VAL A 126 12.33 8.86 -3.21
C VAL A 126 11.06 8.16 -3.71
N ASP A 127 10.81 6.94 -3.25
CA ASP A 127 9.66 6.12 -3.62
C ASP A 127 8.56 6.12 -2.54
N GLU A 128 8.67 7.00 -1.54
CA GLU A 128 7.74 7.12 -0.40
C GLU A 128 6.98 8.46 -0.45
N GLU A 129 5.69 8.45 -0.10
CA GLU A 129 4.90 9.68 0.03
C GLU A 129 5.04 10.34 1.41
N CYS A 130 5.34 9.53 2.43
CA CYS A 130 5.51 9.87 3.84
C CYS A 130 6.34 8.78 4.53
N ASP A 131 6.80 8.99 5.77
CA ASP A 131 7.45 7.95 6.57
C ASP A 131 6.90 7.96 8.00
N PHE A 132 6.26 6.86 8.40
CA PHE A 132 5.54 6.84 9.67
C PHE A 132 6.46 6.97 10.90
N ALA A 133 7.75 6.69 10.81
CA ALA A 133 8.68 6.90 11.93
C ALA A 133 9.21 8.34 11.96
N ALA A 134 9.34 8.99 10.78
CA ALA A 134 9.67 10.40 10.67
C ALA A 134 8.52 11.31 11.14
N ASP A 135 7.28 10.93 10.83
CA ASP A 135 6.08 11.75 11.03
C ASP A 135 5.46 11.61 12.44
N LEU A 136 6.06 10.81 13.34
CA LEU A 136 5.58 10.63 14.72
C LEU A 136 6.11 11.67 15.73
N ASP A 137 7.29 12.25 15.48
CA ASP A 137 7.99 13.10 16.47
C ASP A 137 8.15 14.58 16.04
N ASP A 138 7.96 14.90 14.76
CA ASP A 138 7.75 16.26 14.30
C ASP A 138 6.28 16.36 13.90
N ILE A 139 5.62 17.47 14.25
CA ILE A 139 4.20 17.71 13.96
C ILE A 139 3.94 17.31 12.51
N ALA A 140 3.35 16.13 12.27
CA ALA A 140 2.99 15.69 10.93
C ALA A 140 2.20 16.84 10.34
N VAL A 141 2.82 17.57 9.41
CA VAL A 141 2.18 18.74 8.82
C VAL A 141 1.00 18.15 8.07
N PRO A 142 -0.25 18.41 8.49
CA PRO A 142 -1.39 17.82 7.84
C PRO A 142 -1.29 18.15 6.36
N ILE A 143 -1.32 17.13 5.51
CA ILE A 143 -1.34 17.33 4.06
C ILE A 143 -2.80 17.37 3.63
N ALA A 144 -3.19 18.47 3.00
CA ALA A 144 -4.52 18.57 2.42
C ALA A 144 -4.68 17.48 1.36
N CYS A 145 -5.79 16.74 1.40
CA CYS A 145 -6.03 15.66 0.45
C CYS A 145 -6.04 16.16 -1.00
N THR A 146 -6.38 17.44 -1.23
CA THR A 146 -6.32 18.08 -2.56
C THR A 146 -4.92 18.11 -3.17
N GLU A 147 -3.87 18.00 -2.35
CA GLU A 147 -2.48 17.92 -2.80
C GLU A 147 -2.04 16.47 -3.08
N LEU A 148 -2.84 15.47 -2.66
CA LEU A 148 -2.58 14.06 -2.88
C LEU A 148 -3.07 13.60 -4.25
N THR A 149 -2.33 12.68 -4.86
CA THR A 149 -2.78 12.00 -6.07
C THR A 149 -3.73 10.86 -5.69
N SER A 150 -4.93 10.86 -6.28
CA SER A 150 -5.87 9.76 -6.10
C SER A 150 -5.43 8.50 -6.88
N PRO A 151 -5.56 7.29 -6.30
CA PRO A 151 -5.38 6.03 -7.01
C PRO A 151 -6.28 5.89 -8.25
N ALA A 152 -7.42 6.58 -8.29
CA ALA A 152 -8.37 6.56 -9.41
C ALA A 152 -8.00 7.53 -10.55
N GLY A 153 -6.90 8.28 -10.43
CA GLY A 153 -6.36 9.14 -11.47
C GLY A 153 -7.00 10.54 -11.55
N ILE A 154 -6.69 11.26 -12.64
CA ILE A 154 -7.02 12.70 -12.81
C ILE A 154 -8.53 13.00 -12.76
N THR A 155 -9.36 12.02 -13.12
CA THR A 155 -10.83 12.15 -13.21
C THR A 155 -11.55 11.98 -11.88
N ARG A 156 -10.84 11.58 -10.81
CA ARG A 156 -11.40 11.39 -9.48
C ARG A 156 -10.37 11.86 -8.46
N ARG A 157 -10.24 13.18 -8.31
CA ARG A 157 -9.30 13.78 -7.34
C ARG A 157 -9.96 13.85 -5.97
N TYR A 158 -9.14 13.95 -4.93
CA TYR A 158 -9.67 14.34 -3.64
C TYR A 158 -10.09 15.80 -3.66
N GLY A 159 -11.28 16.09 -3.14
CA GLY A 159 -11.81 17.45 -3.03
C GLY A 159 -11.55 18.09 -1.68
N SER A 160 -11.59 17.28 -0.61
CA SER A 160 -11.49 17.78 0.75
C SER A 160 -10.89 16.73 1.69
N GLY A 161 -10.56 17.16 2.92
CA GLY A 161 -9.94 16.32 3.95
C GLY A 161 -8.47 16.65 4.18
N ASP A 162 -7.94 16.19 5.31
CA ASP A 162 -6.53 16.30 5.69
C ASP A 162 -6.00 14.91 6.09
N SER A 163 -4.85 14.52 5.55
CA SER A 163 -4.13 13.34 6.02
C SER A 163 -3.09 13.74 7.06
N THR A 164 -3.08 13.01 8.18
CA THR A 164 -2.16 13.23 9.31
C THR A 164 -1.39 11.98 9.71
N ARG A 165 -1.60 10.88 8.98
CA ARG A 165 -1.05 9.58 9.30
C ARG A 165 -0.40 8.98 8.07
N CYS A 166 0.75 8.39 8.26
CA CYS A 166 1.43 7.59 7.26
C CYS A 166 1.14 6.11 7.53
N THR A 167 0.87 5.33 6.47
CA THR A 167 0.63 3.88 6.56
C THR A 167 1.96 3.10 6.64
N SER A 168 1.89 1.81 6.96
CA SER A 168 3.05 0.88 6.93
C SER A 168 3.64 0.67 5.53
N LYS A 169 2.97 1.18 4.50
CA LYS A 169 3.43 1.19 3.11
C LYS A 169 4.01 2.53 2.67
N CYS A 170 4.12 3.51 3.57
CA CYS A 170 4.63 4.84 3.28
C CYS A 170 3.80 5.61 2.24
N GLU A 171 2.50 5.37 2.31
CA GLU A 171 1.45 6.12 1.63
C GLU A 171 0.65 6.90 2.68
N TRP A 172 0.24 8.13 2.35
CA TRP A 172 -0.63 8.91 3.22
C TRP A 172 -1.97 8.19 3.45
N ASP A 173 -2.41 8.13 4.71
CA ASP A 173 -3.73 7.62 5.09
C ASP A 173 -4.80 8.53 4.49
N ARG A 174 -5.52 8.01 3.49
CA ARG A 174 -6.54 8.74 2.74
C ARG A 174 -7.94 8.56 3.30
N SER A 175 -8.04 7.99 4.50
CA SER A 175 -9.33 7.67 5.07
C SER A 175 -10.25 8.86 5.30
N GLU A 176 -9.67 10.02 5.61
CA GLU A 176 -10.39 11.27 5.83
C GLU A 176 -10.56 12.10 4.53
N CYS A 177 -10.21 11.56 3.36
CA CYS A 177 -10.29 12.26 2.08
C CYS A 177 -11.61 11.98 1.32
N SER A 178 -12.31 13.03 0.85
CA SER A 178 -13.52 12.91 -0.01
C SER A 178 -13.20 13.06 -1.51
N TYR A 179 -14.02 12.46 -2.39
CA TYR A 179 -13.83 12.42 -3.84
C TYR A 179 -14.73 13.41 -4.60
N CYS A 180 -14.24 14.60 -4.87
CA CYS A 180 -15.00 15.58 -5.64
C CYS A 180 -14.94 15.31 -7.17
N GLN A 181 -16.07 15.51 -7.86
CA GLN A 181 -16.27 15.44 -9.33
C GLN A 181 -16.31 14.03 -9.92
N ASN A 182 -16.93 13.08 -9.22
CA ASN A 182 -17.11 11.71 -9.66
C ASN A 182 -18.53 11.38 -10.17
N ASP A 183 -19.39 12.39 -10.31
CA ASP A 183 -20.80 12.30 -10.70
C ASP A 183 -21.66 11.48 -9.72
N LYS A 184 -21.38 11.54 -8.41
CA LYS A 184 -22.25 11.00 -7.37
C LYS A 184 -22.29 11.92 -6.16
N LEU A 185 -23.49 12.16 -5.63
CA LEU A 185 -23.63 12.68 -4.26
C LEU A 185 -23.40 11.52 -3.31
N GLU A 186 -22.26 11.54 -2.64
CA GLU A 186 -21.91 10.55 -1.65
C GLU A 186 -22.55 10.95 -0.33
N ASP A 187 -23.70 10.37 -0.05
CA ASP A 187 -24.37 10.44 1.25
C ASP A 187 -23.80 9.39 2.21
N GLU A 188 -23.45 8.20 1.71
CA GLU A 188 -22.93 7.06 2.50
C GLU A 188 -22.05 6.07 1.67
N GLU A 189 -21.25 6.49 0.68
CA GLU A 189 -20.45 5.53 -0.10
C GLU A 189 -19.18 5.08 0.66
N ILE A 190 -19.16 3.80 1.03
CA ILE A 190 -17.92 3.09 1.38
C ILE A 190 -17.05 3.11 0.12
N VAL A 191 -16.04 3.97 0.10
CA VAL A 191 -15.07 3.96 -0.99
C VAL A 191 -14.26 2.66 -0.90
N ASP A 192 -14.52 1.73 -1.81
CA ASP A 192 -13.74 0.51 -1.93
C ASP A 192 -12.30 0.90 -2.33
N ASN A 193 -11.31 0.42 -1.56
CA ASN A 193 -9.88 0.77 -1.64
C ASN A 193 -9.45 2.11 -1.01
N LEU A 194 -10.18 2.64 -0.02
CA LEU A 194 -9.56 3.50 0.98
C LEU A 194 -8.49 2.65 1.69
N PHE A 195 -7.21 2.85 1.34
CA PHE A 195 -6.09 2.11 1.90
C PHE A 195 -5.94 2.48 3.37
N VAL A 196 -6.66 1.77 4.22
CA VAL A 196 -6.41 1.72 5.65
C VAL A 196 -5.74 0.39 5.95
N ASP A 197 -4.63 0.44 6.68
CA ASP A 197 -4.02 -0.75 7.29
C ASP A 197 -4.93 -1.41 8.34
N PHE A 198 -6.12 -0.86 8.58
CA PHE A 198 -7.11 -1.38 9.51
C PHE A 198 -8.46 -1.56 8.79
N GLU A 199 -9.12 -2.69 9.05
CA GLU A 199 -10.47 -3.03 8.57
C GLU A 199 -11.56 -2.07 9.11
N GLN A 200 -11.43 -0.76 8.88
CA GLN A 200 -12.42 0.23 9.25
C GLN A 200 -13.07 0.78 7.99
N THR A 201 -14.39 0.63 7.94
CA THR A 201 -15.26 1.34 7.02
C THR A 201 -15.27 2.80 7.45
N ILE A 202 -14.57 3.65 6.71
CA ILE A 202 -14.51 5.08 7.02
C ILE A 202 -15.48 5.79 6.07
N MET A 203 -16.37 6.58 6.67
CA MET A 203 -17.40 7.33 5.96
C MET A 203 -16.84 8.75 5.76
N PRO A 204 -16.46 9.14 4.53
CA PRO A 204 -16.03 10.51 4.27
C PRO A 204 -17.17 11.50 4.60
N PRO A 205 -16.84 12.78 4.86
CA PRO A 205 -17.88 13.80 5.05
C PRO A 205 -18.76 13.87 3.79
N PRO A 206 -20.09 14.01 3.95
CA PRO A 206 -21.01 14.01 2.83
C PRO A 206 -20.75 15.21 1.91
N GLU A 207 -20.89 14.99 0.61
CA GLU A 207 -20.71 16.05 -0.38
C GLU A 207 -21.98 16.88 -0.52
N VAL A 208 -21.82 18.21 -0.57
CA VAL A 208 -22.95 19.13 -0.79
C VAL A 208 -23.34 19.17 -2.26
N CYS A 209 -22.38 18.97 -3.16
CA CYS A 209 -22.66 18.82 -4.58
C CYS A 209 -21.49 18.15 -5.32
N ASP A 210 -21.80 17.47 -6.43
CA ASP A 210 -20.84 16.88 -7.35
C ASP A 210 -21.29 17.15 -8.80
N ASN A 211 -20.50 17.94 -9.53
CA ASN A 211 -20.79 18.34 -10.91
C ASN A 211 -22.20 18.96 -11.07
N GLN A 212 -23.17 18.19 -11.59
CA GLN A 212 -24.57 18.63 -11.78
C GLN A 212 -25.52 18.11 -10.70
N GLN A 213 -25.02 17.38 -9.72
CA GLN A 213 -25.78 16.87 -8.59
C GLN A 213 -25.54 17.76 -7.38
N ALA A 214 -26.58 18.04 -6.61
CA ALA A 214 -26.50 18.80 -5.37
C ALA A 214 -27.44 18.21 -4.32
N ASP A 215 -27.03 18.28 -3.05
CA ASP A 215 -27.93 18.09 -1.93
C ASP A 215 -29.05 19.13 -2.04
N LYS A 216 -30.29 18.64 -2.04
CA LYS A 216 -31.46 19.46 -2.36
C LYS A 216 -31.71 20.55 -1.32
N ASP A 217 -31.54 20.23 -0.04
CA ASP A 217 -31.80 21.18 1.03
C ASP A 217 -30.70 22.24 1.11
N ALA A 218 -29.44 21.84 0.93
CA ALA A 218 -28.31 22.76 0.87
C ALA A 218 -28.40 23.70 -0.34
N LEU A 219 -28.78 23.20 -1.52
CA LEU A 219 -28.99 24.01 -2.72
C LEU A 219 -30.09 25.05 -2.50
N VAL A 220 -31.22 24.64 -1.92
CA VAL A 220 -32.33 25.56 -1.63
C VAL A 220 -31.90 26.67 -0.67
N ALA A 221 -31.17 26.33 0.39
CA ALA A 221 -30.67 27.32 1.34
C ALA A 221 -29.71 28.32 0.69
N HIS A 222 -28.78 27.83 -0.14
CA HIS A 222 -27.85 28.67 -0.89
C HIS A 222 -28.58 29.63 -1.85
N CYS A 223 -29.52 29.10 -2.64
CA CYS A 223 -30.27 29.89 -3.61
C CYS A 223 -31.23 30.88 -2.94
N GLN A 224 -31.78 30.58 -1.77
CA GLN A 224 -32.60 31.53 -1.01
C GLN A 224 -31.83 32.82 -0.68
N GLU A 225 -30.59 32.66 -0.24
CA GLU A 225 -29.71 33.79 0.06
C GLU A 225 -29.34 34.56 -1.21
N ALA A 226 -28.88 33.86 -2.25
CA ALA A 226 -28.42 34.49 -3.49
C ALA A 226 -29.56 35.18 -4.28
N CYS A 227 -30.75 34.59 -4.27
CA CYS A 227 -31.93 35.12 -4.96
C CYS A 227 -32.74 36.13 -4.11
N GLY A 228 -32.42 36.28 -2.81
CA GLY A 228 -33.09 37.21 -1.91
C GLY A 228 -34.58 36.89 -1.67
N SER A 229 -34.92 35.61 -1.52
CA SER A 229 -36.30 35.14 -1.43
C SER A 229 -36.64 34.56 -0.06
N ASN A 230 -37.86 34.83 0.43
CA ASN A 230 -38.40 34.19 1.65
C ASN A 230 -39.05 32.82 1.37
N TYR A 231 -38.98 32.33 0.13
CA TYR A 231 -39.60 31.07 -0.32
C TYR A 231 -38.54 30.03 -0.63
N ARG A 232 -38.86 28.74 -0.64
CA ARG A 232 -37.96 27.69 -1.16
C ARG A 232 -37.71 27.91 -2.65
N VAL A 233 -36.47 28.18 -3.02
CA VAL A 233 -36.04 28.44 -4.39
C VAL A 233 -34.78 27.63 -4.70
N GLU A 234 -34.65 27.21 -5.95
CA GLU A 234 -33.45 26.60 -6.51
C GLU A 234 -32.88 27.54 -7.58
N CYS A 235 -31.63 27.33 -7.97
CA CYS A 235 -30.91 28.19 -8.89
C CYS A 235 -29.77 27.41 -9.56
N LYS A 236 -29.23 27.96 -10.64
CA LYS A 236 -28.03 27.41 -11.27
C LYS A 236 -26.87 27.50 -10.29
N PHE A 237 -26.14 26.40 -10.14
CA PHE A 237 -25.03 26.31 -9.20
C PHE A 237 -23.78 25.76 -9.87
N GLN A 238 -22.65 26.01 -9.22
CA GLN A 238 -21.39 25.37 -9.52
C GLN A 238 -20.75 24.96 -8.20
N CYS A 239 -20.26 23.73 -8.14
CA CYS A 239 -19.58 23.25 -6.95
C CYS A 239 -18.29 24.02 -6.68
N ALA A 240 -18.04 24.28 -5.40
CA ALA A 240 -16.72 24.65 -4.95
C ALA A 240 -15.74 23.52 -5.27
N ALA A 241 -14.44 23.85 -5.32
CA ALA A 241 -13.41 22.88 -5.68
C ALA A 241 -13.35 21.70 -4.68
N ASP A 242 -13.86 21.90 -3.47
CA ASP A 242 -13.90 20.92 -2.40
C ASP A 242 -15.22 20.13 -2.31
N CYS A 243 -16.21 20.42 -3.16
CA CYS A 243 -17.55 19.81 -3.14
C CYS A 243 -18.31 19.97 -1.80
N GLN A 244 -17.80 20.77 -0.85
CA GLN A 244 -18.41 21.02 0.46
C GLN A 244 -19.28 22.29 0.47
N ALA A 245 -19.28 23.06 -0.61
CA ALA A 245 -20.08 24.26 -0.77
C ALA A 245 -20.37 24.57 -2.25
N PHE A 246 -21.26 25.53 -2.48
CA PHE A 246 -21.49 26.13 -3.80
C PHE A 246 -20.64 27.40 -3.96
N GLN A 247 -20.17 27.66 -5.19
CA GLN A 247 -19.46 28.88 -5.52
C GLN A 247 -20.41 30.09 -5.55
N THR A 248 -20.24 31.00 -4.59
CA THR A 248 -21.09 32.20 -4.43
C THR A 248 -20.99 33.22 -5.58
N ALA A 249 -19.96 33.14 -6.41
CA ALA A 249 -19.72 34.04 -7.55
C ALA A 249 -19.71 33.32 -8.91
N ALA A 250 -20.21 32.08 -8.98
CA ALA A 250 -20.18 31.30 -10.22
C ALA A 250 -20.99 31.95 -11.34
N PHE A 251 -22.11 32.59 -11.00
CA PHE A 251 -23.00 33.22 -11.98
C PHE A 251 -23.34 34.66 -11.57
N PRO A 252 -23.34 35.60 -12.53
CA PRO A 252 -24.02 36.88 -12.38
C PRO A 252 -25.50 36.69 -11.97
N ILE A 253 -26.07 37.63 -11.20
CA ILE A 253 -27.45 37.53 -10.67
C ILE A 253 -28.49 37.34 -11.78
N ASP A 254 -28.24 37.91 -12.96
CA ASP A 254 -29.08 37.79 -14.15
C ASP A 254 -28.97 36.43 -14.88
N GLU A 255 -27.92 35.66 -14.61
CA GLU A 255 -27.68 34.31 -15.15
C GLU A 255 -27.90 33.19 -14.10
N LEU A 256 -28.23 33.57 -12.86
CA LEU A 256 -28.42 32.65 -11.75
C LEU A 256 -29.67 31.76 -11.91
N GLU A 257 -30.59 32.15 -12.80
CA GLU A 257 -31.78 31.35 -13.17
C GLU A 257 -32.60 30.85 -11.96
N CYS A 258 -32.78 31.70 -10.95
CA CYS A 258 -33.58 31.38 -9.75
C CYS A 258 -35.00 30.94 -10.10
N CYS A 259 -35.49 29.86 -9.48
CA CYS A 259 -36.84 29.31 -9.67
C CYS A 259 -37.40 28.70 -8.38
N THR A 260 -38.71 28.45 -8.32
CA THR A 260 -39.31 27.74 -7.18
C THR A 260 -38.86 26.28 -7.16
N ALA A 261 -38.53 25.75 -5.98
CA ALA A 261 -38.10 24.36 -5.80
C ALA A 261 -39.17 23.34 -6.26
N GLN A 262 -38.75 22.14 -6.68
CA GLN A 262 -39.66 21.08 -7.14
C GLN A 262 -40.65 20.68 -6.03
N GLY A 263 -41.93 20.47 -6.37
CA GLY A 263 -42.95 20.07 -5.40
C GLY A 263 -43.57 21.21 -4.57
N GLU A 264 -43.09 22.44 -4.74
CA GLU A 264 -43.63 23.62 -4.08
C GLU A 264 -44.74 24.30 -4.91
N LEU A 265 -45.59 25.07 -4.22
CA LEU A 265 -46.68 25.80 -4.87
C LEU A 265 -46.13 27.00 -5.64
N CYS A 266 -46.57 27.12 -6.89
CA CYS A 266 -46.29 28.32 -7.65
C CYS A 266 -46.99 29.54 -7.03
N PRO A 267 -46.28 30.67 -6.92
CA PRO A 267 -46.77 31.84 -6.22
C PRO A 267 -47.71 32.70 -7.07
N TYR A 268 -48.93 32.21 -7.28
CA TYR A 268 -50.00 32.95 -7.97
C TYR A 268 -50.87 33.74 -6.97
N ASP A 269 -51.40 34.88 -7.43
CA ASP A 269 -52.50 35.56 -6.74
C ASP A 269 -53.85 34.89 -7.02
N GLN A 270 -54.94 35.42 -6.44
CA GLN A 270 -56.29 34.88 -6.64
C GLN A 270 -56.86 35.13 -8.06
N GLN A 271 -56.09 35.76 -8.93
CA GLN A 271 -56.42 36.05 -10.32
C GLN A 271 -55.53 35.25 -11.29
N ASP A 272 -54.83 34.22 -10.80
CA ASP A 272 -53.87 33.40 -11.54
C ASP A 272 -52.70 34.22 -12.14
N LYS A 273 -52.42 35.41 -11.60
CA LYS A 273 -51.28 36.22 -12.02
C LYS A 273 -50.06 35.88 -11.17
N LEU A 274 -48.92 35.66 -11.82
CA LEU A 274 -47.64 35.52 -11.15
C LEU A 274 -47.34 36.83 -10.41
N LEU A 275 -47.04 36.73 -9.12
CA LEU A 275 -46.76 37.90 -8.30
C LEU A 275 -45.50 38.62 -8.79
N ASP A 276 -45.57 39.94 -8.96
CA ASP A 276 -44.58 40.76 -9.68
C ASP A 276 -43.16 40.75 -9.05
N ASP A 277 -43.01 40.24 -7.82
CA ASP A 277 -41.73 40.08 -7.09
C ASP A 277 -41.20 38.63 -7.07
N ARG A 278 -41.84 37.68 -7.75
CA ARG A 278 -41.54 36.24 -7.61
C ARG A 278 -40.96 35.62 -8.87
N LYS A 279 -39.84 34.91 -8.68
CA LYS A 279 -39.10 34.19 -9.73
C LYS A 279 -39.98 33.10 -10.36
N PRO A 280 -39.93 32.89 -11.68
CA PRO A 280 -40.80 31.94 -12.36
C PRO A 280 -40.56 30.50 -11.89
N CYS A 281 -41.62 29.71 -11.78
CA CYS A 281 -41.51 28.25 -11.60
C CYS A 281 -40.93 27.65 -12.87
N CYS A 282 -39.70 27.12 -12.86
CA CYS A 282 -39.18 26.37 -14.00
C CYS A 282 -37.90 25.60 -13.67
N PHE A 283 -37.88 24.31 -14.01
CA PHE A 283 -36.63 23.61 -14.29
C PHE A 283 -36.48 23.18 -15.76
N GLN A 284 -37.52 23.26 -16.62
CA GLN A 284 -37.37 22.80 -18.02
C GLN A 284 -38.16 23.57 -19.12
N LEU A 285 -38.50 24.86 -18.98
CA LEU A 285 -39.08 25.62 -20.10
C LEU A 285 -38.24 26.81 -20.52
N ALA A 286 -37.94 26.85 -21.82
CA ALA A 286 -37.30 27.97 -22.50
C ALA A 286 -38.14 29.26 -22.50
N ASN A 287 -39.43 29.20 -22.12
CA ASN A 287 -40.33 30.35 -22.01
C ASN A 287 -41.47 30.05 -21.01
N PRO A 288 -41.37 30.47 -19.73
CA PRO A 288 -42.37 30.20 -18.69
C PRO A 288 -43.73 30.92 -18.85
N GLY A 289 -44.00 31.56 -19.99
CA GLY A 289 -45.25 32.26 -20.29
C GLY A 289 -46.26 31.46 -21.11
N GLU A 290 -45.92 30.28 -21.61
CA GLU A 290 -46.79 29.51 -22.51
C GLU A 290 -46.80 28.02 -22.14
N GLU A 291 -47.93 27.59 -21.57
CA GLU A 291 -48.48 26.20 -21.49
C GLU A 291 -48.07 25.24 -20.34
N LYS A 292 -49.09 24.84 -19.54
CA LYS A 292 -49.49 23.45 -19.16
C LYS A 292 -48.66 22.52 -18.24
N PHE A 293 -47.83 22.99 -17.29
CA PHE A 293 -47.02 22.07 -16.45
C PHE A 293 -47.23 22.11 -14.92
N CYS A 294 -48.40 22.55 -14.43
CA CYS A 294 -48.81 22.32 -13.04
C CYS A 294 -49.96 21.30 -13.00
N GLU A 295 -49.77 20.17 -12.31
CA GLU A 295 -50.88 19.24 -12.05
C GLU A 295 -51.67 19.70 -10.81
N PRO A 296 -53.00 19.65 -10.84
CA PRO A 296 -53.82 19.94 -9.67
C PRO A 296 -53.72 18.82 -8.64
N LEU A 297 -53.18 19.13 -7.46
CA LEU A 297 -53.21 18.28 -6.27
C LEU A 297 -54.36 18.73 -5.37
N HIS A 298 -55.25 17.81 -5.00
CA HIS A 298 -56.34 18.11 -4.07
C HIS A 298 -56.01 17.63 -2.67
N PHE A 299 -56.12 18.52 -1.67
CA PHE A 299 -56.06 18.18 -0.26
C PHE A 299 -57.33 18.69 0.44
N GLY A 300 -58.28 17.78 0.67
CA GLY A 300 -59.64 18.16 1.05
C GLY A 300 -60.34 18.97 -0.06
N ASP A 301 -61.01 20.05 0.31
CA ASP A 301 -61.70 20.95 -0.64
C ASP A 301 -60.78 22.02 -1.26
N GLN A 302 -59.47 21.98 -0.99
CA GLN A 302 -58.50 22.94 -1.52
C GLN A 302 -57.73 22.35 -2.71
N LEU A 303 -57.61 23.17 -3.76
CA LEU A 303 -56.88 22.89 -5.00
C LEU A 303 -55.49 23.52 -4.91
N PHE A 304 -54.46 22.72 -5.15
CA PHE A 304 -53.05 23.11 -5.17
C PHE A 304 -52.46 22.87 -6.55
N LEU A 305 -51.60 23.77 -7.04
CA LEU A 305 -50.89 23.59 -8.31
C LEU A 305 -49.43 23.26 -7.99
N VAL A 306 -49.02 22.04 -8.31
CA VAL A 306 -47.70 21.52 -7.94
C VAL A 306 -46.94 21.13 -9.20
N CYS A 307 -45.66 21.51 -9.28
CA CYS A 307 -44.76 21.04 -10.33
C CYS A 307 -44.24 19.66 -9.94
N ARG A 308 -44.47 18.67 -10.81
CA ARG A 308 -43.86 17.34 -10.73
C ARG A 308 -42.61 17.27 -11.60
#